data_AF-A0A9D4FLM5-F1
#
_entry.id   AF-A0A9D4FLM5-F1
#
_cell.length_a   1.000
_cell.length_b   1.000
_cell.length_c   1.000
_cell.angle_alpha   90.00
_cell.angle_beta   90.00
_cell.angle_gamma   90.00
#
_symmetry.space_group_name_H-M   'P 1'
#
loop_
_entity.id
_entity.type
_entity.pdbx_description
1 polymer ?
#
loop_
_entity_poly.entity_id
_entity_poly.type
_entity_poly.pdbx_seq_one_letter_code
_entity_poly.pdbx_strand_id
1 'polypeptide(L)' 'MLLPQPIVCPREIYDMMVECWNRSDCERPTFKDIHMFLLRKNMGYNPKDEKMNQLKVPVC' A
#
# COMPACT_ATOMS: atom_id res chain seq x y z
N MET A 1 1.37 4.09 -20.37
CA MET A 1 1.26 2.67 -19.98
C MET A 1 1.39 2.63 -18.48
N LEU A 2 0.40 2.07 -17.80
CA LEU A 2 0.44 1.81 -16.37
C LEU A 2 0.78 0.33 -16.17
N LEU A 3 1.50 -0.01 -15.11
CA LEU A 3 1.73 -1.40 -14.73
C LEU A 3 0.40 -2.02 -14.29
N PRO A 4 0.10 -3.28 -14.59
CA PRO A 4 -1.14 -3.91 -14.14
C PRO A 4 -1.19 -4.02 -12.61
N GLN A 5 -2.40 -3.98 -12.05
CA GLN A 5 -2.62 -4.18 -10.62
C GLN A 5 -2.26 -5.62 -10.21
N PRO A 6 -1.40 -5.83 -9.20
CA PRO A 6 -1.17 -7.16 -8.64
C PRO A 6 -2.43 -7.71 -7.97
N ILE A 7 -2.70 -9.01 -8.12
CA ILE A 7 -3.92 -9.67 -7.62
C ILE A 7 -4.13 -9.46 -6.10
N VAL A 8 -3.05 -9.47 -5.33
CA VAL A 8 -3.08 -9.32 -3.86
C VAL A 8 -3.06 -7.88 -3.39
N CYS A 9 -2.94 -6.91 -4.30
CA CYS A 9 -2.82 -5.50 -3.95
C CYS A 9 -4.21 -4.87 -3.81
N PRO A 10 -4.56 -4.29 -2.64
CA PRO A 10 -5.80 -3.55 -2.50
C PRO A 10 -5.90 -2.42 -3.54
N ARG A 11 -7.08 -2.24 -4.14
CA ARG A 11 -7.34 -1.24 -5.21
C ARG A 11 -6.81 0.15 -4.85
N GLU A 12 -7.13 0.60 -3.66
CA GLU A 12 -6.71 1.90 -3.13
C GLU A 12 -5.18 2.07 -3.01
N ILE A 13 -4.43 1.01 -2.69
CA ILE A 13 -2.96 1.06 -2.69
C ILE A 13 -2.45 1.19 -4.13
N TYR A 14 -3.06 0.45 -5.06
CA TYR A 14 -2.73 0.55 -6.48
C TYR A 14 -3.06 1.92 -7.07
N ASP A 15 -4.21 2.50 -6.74
CA ASP A 15 -4.58 3.84 -7.20
C ASP A 15 -3.58 4.89 -6.69
N MET A 16 -3.15 4.80 -5.42
CA MET A 16 -2.07 5.65 -4.87
C MET A 16 -0.73 5.44 -5.61
N MET A 17 -0.38 4.20 -6.00
CA MET A 17 0.82 3.95 -6.83
C MET A 17 0.71 4.61 -8.21
N VAL A 18 -0.47 4.56 -8.83
CA VAL A 18 -0.73 5.20 -10.12
C VAL A 18 -0.56 6.72 -10.03
N GLU A 19 -1.04 7.36 -8.95
CA GLU A 19 -0.81 8.79 -8.68
C GLU A 19 0.70 9.11 -8.57
N CYS A 20 1.48 8.25 -7.91
CA CYS A 20 2.94 8.39 -7.83
C CYS A 20 3.63 8.30 -9.19
N TRP A 21 3.06 7.55 -10.15
CA TRP A 21 3.61 7.37 -11.50
C TRP A 21 3.12 8.42 -12.51
N ASN A 22 2.54 9.52 -12.05
CA ASN A 22 2.10 10.58 -12.94
C ASN A 22 3.28 11.13 -13.77
N ARG A 23 3.03 11.36 -15.07
CA ARG A 23 4.03 11.94 -15.99
C ARG A 23 4.33 13.38 -15.63
N SER A 24 3.31 14.11 -15.17
CA SER A 24 3.46 15.45 -14.63
C SER A 24 3.96 15.34 -13.20
N ASP A 25 5.12 15.90 -12.91
CA ASP A 25 5.73 15.86 -11.59
C ASP A 25 4.95 16.66 -10.54
N CYS A 26 4.35 17.78 -10.95
CA CYS A 26 3.49 18.61 -10.11
C CYS A 26 2.18 17.94 -9.68
N GLU A 27 1.74 16.90 -10.40
CA GLU A 27 0.53 16.13 -10.08
C GLU A 27 0.82 14.92 -9.19
N ARG A 28 2.09 14.64 -8.89
CA ARG A 28 2.45 13.54 -7.98
C ARG A 28 2.14 13.94 -6.53
N PRO A 29 1.65 13.02 -5.70
CA PRO A 29 1.38 13.31 -4.31
C PRO A 29 2.68 13.63 -3.56
N THR A 30 2.60 14.49 -2.56
CA THR A 30 3.77 14.78 -1.72
C THR A 30 4.08 13.60 -0.81
N PHE A 31 5.31 13.51 -0.30
CA PHE A 31 5.64 12.50 0.71
C PHE A 31 4.75 12.60 1.96
N LYS A 32 4.26 13.79 2.29
CA LYS A 32 3.32 13.99 3.39
C LYS A 32 1.98 13.32 3.09
N ASP A 33 1.47 13.47 1.87
CA ASP A 33 0.19 12.87 1.46
C ASP A 33 0.29 11.34 1.42
N ILE A 34 1.38 10.83 0.84
CA ILE A 34 1.68 9.38 0.81
C ILE A 34 1.76 8.83 2.25
N HIS A 35 2.48 9.50 3.14
CA HIS A 35 2.58 9.09 4.54
C HIS A 35 1.23 9.10 5.26
N MET A 36 0.44 10.17 5.11
CA MET A 36 -0.89 10.26 5.73
C MET A 36 -1.85 9.20 5.21
N PHE A 37 -1.79 8.89 3.92
CA PHE A 37 -2.56 7.80 3.32
C PHE A 37 -2.18 6.44 3.92
N LEU A 38 -0.88 6.11 3.92
CA LEU A 38 -0.39 4.84 4.46
C LEU A 38 -0.66 4.69 5.95
N LEU A 39 -0.50 5.77 6.73
CA LEU A 39 -0.80 5.77 8.17
C LEU A 39 -2.25 5.39 8.45
N ARG A 40 -3.20 5.94 7.67
CA ARG A 40 -4.62 5.58 7.78
C ARG A 40 -4.89 4.14 7.39
N LYS A 41 -4.23 3.63 6.34
CA LYS A 41 -4.37 2.23 5.91
C LYS A 41 -3.75 1.23 6.87
N ASN A 42 -2.74 1.65 7.60
CA ASN A 42 -2.06 0.84 8.61
C ASN A 42 -2.62 1.07 10.03
N MET A 43 -3.76 1.76 10.16
CA MET A 43 -4.36 2.04 11.46
C MET A 43 -4.80 0.72 12.12
N GLY A 44 -4.32 0.48 13.34
CA GLY A 44 -4.59 -0.76 14.07
C GLY A 44 -3.70 -1.95 13.66
N TYR A 45 -2.81 -1.76 12.69
CA TYR A 45 -1.78 -2.76 12.41
C TYR A 45 -0.71 -2.75 13.51
N ASN A 46 -0.44 -3.92 14.06
CA ASN A 46 0.63 -4.15 15.01
C ASN A 46 1.47 -5.35 14.52
N PRO A 47 2.75 -5.14 14.16
CA PRO A 47 3.61 -6.21 13.66
C PRO A 47 3.76 -7.41 14.61
N LYS A 48 3.52 -7.21 15.91
CA LYS A 48 3.57 -8.29 16.90
C LYS A 48 2.39 -9.26 16.76
N ASP A 49 1.25 -8.76 16.28
CA ASP A 49 0.04 -9.56 16.07
C ASP A 49 0.17 -10.41 14.79
N GLU A 50 0.91 -9.91 13.79
CA GLU A 50 1.19 -10.64 12.55
C GLU A 50 2.07 -11.88 12.78
N LYS A 51 3.07 -11.79 13.67
CA LYS A 51 3.89 -12.96 14.07
C LYS A 51 3.04 -14.11 14.62
N MET A 52 1.93 -13.80 15.30
CA MET A 52 1.00 -14.80 15.84
C MET A 52 0.12 -15.43 14.75
N ASN A 53 -0.17 -14.70 13.66
CA ASN A 53 -0.90 -15.23 12.51
C ASN A 53 -0.01 -16.04 11.55
N GLN A 54 1.25 -15.68 11.36
CA GLN A 54 2.20 -16.46 10.54
C GLN A 54 2.44 -17.88 11.10
N LEU A 55 2.33 -18.08 12.42
CA LEU A 55 2.38 -19.41 13.05
C LEU A 55 1.17 -20.31 12.69
N LYS A 56 0.07 -19.73 12.19
CA LYS A 56 -1.18 -20.44 11.87
C LYS A 56 -1.40 -20.63 10.37
N VAL A 57 -0.64 -19.93 9.51
CA VAL A 57 -0.71 -20.13 8.06
C VAL A 57 0.15 -21.34 7.73
N PRO A 58 -0.37 -22.38 7.06
CA PRO A 58 0.47 -23.47 6.60
C PRO A 58 1.53 -22.88 5.66
N VAL A 59 2.79 -23.03 6.04
CA VAL A 59 3.90 -22.87 5.09
C VAL A 59 3.67 -23.95 4.03
N CYS A 60 3.65 -23.56 2.75
CA CYS A 60 3.66 -24.51 1.65
C CYS A 60 4.94 -25.35 1.62
#